data_AF-A0AAV1XBX7-F1
#
_entry.id   AF-A0AAV1XBX7-F1
#
_cell.length_a   1.000
_cell.length_b   1.000
_cell.length_c   1.000
_cell.angle_alpha   90.00
_cell.angle_beta   90.00
_cell.angle_gamma   90.00
#
_symmetry.space_group_name_H-M   'P 1'
#
loop_
_entity.id
_entity.type
_entity.pdbx_description
1 polymer ?
#
loop_
_entity_poly.entity_id
_entity_poly.type
_entity_poly.pdbx_seq_one_letter_code
_entity_poly.pdbx_strand_id
1 'polypeptide(L)'
;MGRWMKPEVYPLLAAMTFVTSMCVFQLTRNMLQNPDVRINKTRRSMGVLDNKEEGEKYAEHGFRKFLRTRPPEVMPSINHFFSEDK
;
A
#
# COMPACT_ATOMS: atom_id res chain seq x y z
N MET A 1 -31.16 -1.34 -6.94
CA MET A 1 -29.89 -2.06 -6.75
C MET A 1 -30.01 -3.59 -6.88
N GLY A 2 -31.10 -4.24 -6.45
CA GLY A 2 -31.16 -5.71 -6.38
C GLY A 2 -31.29 -6.49 -7.71
N ARG A 3 -31.78 -5.89 -8.80
CA ARG A 3 -32.05 -6.63 -10.06
C ARG A 3 -30.78 -7.10 -10.81
N TRP A 4 -29.62 -6.50 -10.51
CA TRP A 4 -28.34 -6.77 -11.19
C TRP A 4 -27.30 -7.43 -10.28
N MET A 5 -27.58 -7.60 -8.99
CA MET A 5 -26.70 -8.28 -8.03
C MET A 5 -27.05 -9.76 -7.99
N LYS A 6 -26.61 -10.49 -9.02
CA LYS A 6 -26.64 -11.97 -8.98
C LYS A 6 -25.48 -12.49 -8.12
N PRO A 7 -25.59 -13.69 -7.52
CA PRO A 7 -24.51 -14.31 -6.75
C PRO A 7 -23.17 -14.35 -7.47
N GLU A 8 -23.18 -14.56 -8.80
CA GLU A 8 -21.97 -14.62 -9.63
C GLU A 8 -21.24 -13.27 -9.74
N VAL A 9 -21.92 -12.16 -9.47
CA VAL A 9 -21.39 -10.80 -9.63
C VAL A 9 -20.59 -10.36 -8.40
N TYR A 10 -20.89 -10.90 -7.22
CA TYR A 10 -20.20 -10.56 -5.98
C TYR A 10 -18.67 -10.80 -6.02
N PRO A 11 -18.15 -11.95 -6.48
CA PRO A 11 -16.69 -12.14 -6.56
C PRO A 11 -16.03 -11.18 -7.56
N LEU A 12 -16.68 -10.87 -8.67
CA LEU A 12 -16.19 -9.89 -9.65
C LEU A 12 -16.15 -8.48 -9.05
N LEU A 13 -17.21 -8.06 -8.37
CA LEU A 13 -17.25 -6.77 -7.67
C LEU A 13 -16.22 -6.69 -6.55
N ALA A 14 -16.02 -7.78 -5.80
CA ALA A 14 -15.01 -7.83 -4.75
C ALA A 14 -13.60 -7.58 -5.33
N ALA A 15 -13.24 -8.26 -6.42
CA ALA A 15 -11.95 -8.05 -7.08
C ALA A 15 -11.80 -6.62 -7.63
N MET A 16 -12.82 -6.11 -8.32
CA MET A 16 -12.79 -4.76 -8.92
C MET A 16 -12.69 -3.66 -7.87
N THR A 17 -13.48 -3.76 -6.80
CA THR A 17 -13.45 -2.79 -5.68
C THR A 17 -12.13 -2.85 -4.92
N PHE A 18 -11.60 -4.05 -4.70
CA PHE A 18 -10.30 -4.24 -4.07
C PHE A 18 -9.18 -3.53 -4.86
N VAL A 19 -9.06 -3.83 -6.16
CA VAL A 19 -8.03 -3.22 -7.02
C VAL A 19 -8.21 -1.70 -7.12
N THR A 20 -9.44 -1.22 -7.28
CA THR A 20 -9.73 0.22 -7.35
C THR A 20 -9.32 0.91 -6.05
N SER A 21 -9.65 0.33 -4.90
CA SER A 21 -9.26 0.87 -3.59
C SER A 21 -7.74 0.87 -3.39
N MET A 22 -7.04 -0.15 -3.88
CA MET A 22 -5.58 -0.23 -3.85
C MET A 22 -4.95 0.90 -4.69
N CYS A 23 -5.47 1.16 -5.88
CA CYS A 23 -5.01 2.27 -6.71
C CYS A 23 -5.25 3.63 -6.03
N VAL A 24 -6.44 3.85 -5.46
CA VAL A 24 -6.76 5.08 -4.73
C VAL A 24 -5.80 5.26 -3.54
N PHE A 25 -5.60 4.22 -2.73
CA PHE A 25 -4.66 4.25 -1.61
C PHE A 25 -3.24 4.64 -2.05
N GLN A 26 -2.74 4.02 -3.12
CA GLN A 26 -1.41 4.30 -3.66
C GLN A 26 -1.30 5.74 -4.18
N LEU A 27 -2.32 6.25 -4.87
CA LEU A 27 -2.35 7.63 -5.35
C LEU A 27 -2.41 8.64 -4.21
N THR A 28 -3.28 8.41 -3.22
CA THR A 28 -3.36 9.26 -2.02
C THR A 28 -2.03 9.31 -1.28
N ARG A 29 -1.35 8.16 -1.14
CA ARG A 29 -0.02 8.09 -0.54
C ARG A 29 1.02 8.89 -1.32
N ASN A 30 1.06 8.73 -2.64
CA ASN A 30 1.95 9.51 -3.51
C ASN A 30 1.66 11.01 -3.44
N MET A 31 0.40 11.40 -3.33
CA MET A 31 0.02 12.80 -3.26
C MET A 31 0.49 13.44 -1.94
N LEU A 32 0.31 12.74 -0.81
CA LEU A 32 0.51 13.29 0.54
C LEU A 32 1.91 13.06 1.12
N GLN A 33 2.55 11.94 0.81
CA GLN A 33 3.79 11.50 1.47
C GLN A 33 5.02 11.53 0.56
N ASN A 34 4.87 11.83 -0.73
CA ASN A 34 6.00 11.93 -1.64
C ASN A 34 6.73 13.26 -1.37
N PRO A 35 8.03 13.25 -1.03
CA PRO A 35 8.79 14.46 -0.68
C PRO A 35 8.87 15.47 -1.83
N ASP A 36 8.68 15.03 -3.08
CA ASP A 36 8.72 15.88 -4.27
C ASP A 36 7.38 16.56 -4.58
N VAL A 37 6.27 16.05 -4.02
CA VAL A 37 4.92 16.56 -4.28
C VAL A 37 4.50 17.58 -3.22
N ARG A 38 4.20 18.81 -3.66
CA ARG A 38 3.85 19.93 -2.75
C ARG A 38 2.47 20.47 -3.06
N ILE A 39 1.48 20.01 -2.30
CA ILE A 39 0.09 20.48 -2.42
C ILE A 39 -0.13 21.78 -1.65
N ASN A 40 0.53 21.95 -0.50
CA ASN A 40 0.34 23.11 0.37
C ASN A 40 1.11 24.32 -0.17
N LYS A 41 0.42 25.46 -0.29
CA LYS A 41 1.00 26.75 -0.74
C LYS A 41 2.22 27.16 0.09
N THR A 42 2.19 26.94 1.42
CA THR A 42 3.31 27.27 2.31
C THR A 42 4.57 26.44 2.03
N ARG A 43 4.40 25.14 1.69
CA ARG A 43 5.53 24.27 1.31
C ARG A 43 6.07 24.63 -0.08
N ARG A 44 5.25 25.22 -0.94
CA ARG A 44 5.65 25.65 -2.30
C ARG A 44 6.49 26.93 -2.29
N SER A 45 6.26 27.82 -1.33
CA SER A 45 7.03 29.07 -1.19
C SER A 45 8.40 28.90 -0.53
N MET A 46 8.72 27.72 0.01
CA MET A 46 10.04 27.46 0.60
C MET A 46 11.11 27.28 -0.48
N GLY A 47 12.18 28.09 -0.42
CA GLY A 47 13.27 28.08 -1.39
C GLY A 47 14.31 26.97 -1.22
N VAL A 48 14.42 26.40 -0.01
CA VAL A 48 15.32 25.27 0.31
C VAL A 48 14.50 24.14 0.94
N LEU A 49 14.73 22.90 0.51
CA LEU A 49 14.03 21.72 1.04
C LEU A 49 14.90 20.95 2.00
N ASP A 50 14.60 21.07 3.28
CA ASP A 50 15.14 20.22 4.33
C ASP A 50 14.20 19.03 4.57
N ASN A 51 14.02 18.20 3.53
CA ASN A 51 13.02 17.11 3.49
C ASN A 51 13.61 15.72 3.81
N LYS A 52 14.80 15.64 4.40
CA LYS A 52 15.50 14.37 4.63
C LYS A 52 14.66 13.38 5.44
N GLU A 53 14.08 13.82 6.56
CA GLU A 53 13.26 12.95 7.43
C GLU A 53 11.98 12.45 6.73
N GLU A 54 11.37 13.28 5.88
CA GLU A 54 10.17 12.88 5.12
C GLU A 54 10.53 11.86 4.04
N GLY A 55 11.68 12.04 3.37
CA GLY A 55 12.22 11.08 2.41
C GLY A 55 12.54 9.74 3.07
N GLU A 56 13.14 9.73 4.26
CA GLU A 56 13.39 8.51 5.03
C GLU A 56 12.09 7.79 5.41
N LYS A 57 11.07 8.53 5.85
CA LYS A 57 9.74 7.98 6.16
C LYS A 57 9.04 7.42 4.92
N TYR A 58 9.21 8.06 3.76
CA TYR A 58 8.64 7.58 2.50
C TYR A 58 9.34 6.30 1.99
N ALA A 59 10.68 6.26 2.07
CA ALA A 59 11.47 5.11 1.65
C ALA A 59 11.28 3.89 2.58
N GLU A 60 11.30 4.10 3.90
CA GLU A 60 11.12 3.05 4.88
C GLU A 60 9.71 3.04 5.49
N HIS A 61 8.69 2.79 4.66
CA HIS A 61 7.33 2.67 5.18
C HIS A 61 7.17 1.48 6.14
N GLY A 62 6.25 1.60 7.10
CA GLY A 62 6.13 0.64 8.22
C GLY A 62 5.98 -0.83 7.82
N PHE A 63 5.28 -1.11 6.73
CA PHE A 63 5.16 -2.48 6.21
C PHE A 63 6.49 -3.03 5.66
N ARG A 64 7.33 -2.20 5.01
CA ARG A 64 8.68 -2.59 4.61
C ARG A 64 9.58 -2.83 5.82
N LYS A 65 9.48 -2.01 6.87
CA LYS A 65 10.19 -2.23 8.14
C LYS A 65 9.76 -3.53 8.82
N PHE A 66 8.45 -3.79 8.83
CA PHE A 66 7.87 -4.99 9.43
C PHE A 66 8.29 -6.28 8.71
N LEU A 67 8.36 -6.26 7.38
CA LEU A 67 8.78 -7.42 6.60
C LEU A 67 10.30 -7.64 6.59
N ARG A 68 11.13 -6.62 6.89
CA ARG A 68 12.59 -6.73 6.81
C ARG A 68 13.19 -7.75 7.78
N THR A 69 12.55 -8.01 8.90
CA THR A 69 13.02 -8.96 9.92
C THR A 69 12.48 -10.37 9.71
N ARG A 70 11.59 -10.56 8.74
CA ARG A 70 10.94 -11.84 8.46
C ARG A 70 11.71 -12.57 7.35
N PRO A 71 11.78 -13.91 7.38
CA PRO A 71 12.29 -14.67 6.25
C PRO A 71 11.45 -14.38 5.00
N PRO A 72 12.07 -14.37 3.80
CA PRO A 72 11.37 -14.07 2.54
C PRO A 72 10.47 -15.24 2.13
N GLU A 73 9.37 -15.42 2.85
CA GLU A 73 8.38 -16.46 2.60
C GLU A 73 7.05 -15.82 2.24
N VAL A 74 6.50 -16.20 1.09
CA VAL A 74 5.24 -15.62 0.57
C VAL A 74 4.06 -16.01 1.48
N MET A 75 4.05 -17.24 1.97
CA MET A 75 3.01 -17.77 2.87
C MET A 75 3.64 -18.75 3.87
N PRO A 76 4.25 -18.25 4.96
CA PRO A 76 4.99 -19.10 5.91
C PRO A 76 4.13 -20.24 6.45
N SER A 77 2.89 -19.98 6.85
CA SER A 77 2.00 -21.03 7.38
C SER A 77 1.68 -22.14 6.38
N ILE A 78 1.58 -21.82 5.08
CA ILE A 78 1.33 -22.81 4.02
C ILE A 78 2.63 -23.53 3.68
N ASN A 79 3.75 -22.81 3.62
CA ASN A 79 5.06 -23.41 3.38
C ASN A 79 5.40 -24.42 4.48
N HIS A 80 5.35 -24.02 5.75
CA HIS A 80 5.58 -24.91 6.90
C HIS A 80 4.64 -26.11 6.90
N PHE A 81 3.37 -25.93 6.56
CA PHE A 81 2.42 -27.04 6.44
C PHE A 81 2.83 -28.11 5.42
N PHE A 82 3.47 -27.72 4.32
CA PHE A 82 3.91 -28.64 3.27
C PHE A 82 5.38 -29.08 3.40
N SER A 83 6.21 -28.35 4.14
CA SER A 83 7.66 -28.62 4.26
C SER A 83 8.09 -29.25 5.58
N GLU A 84 7.31 -29.09 6.66
CA GLU A 84 7.60 -29.76 7.93
C GLU A 84 7.03 -31.18 7.88
N ASP A 85 7.92 -32.18 7.75
CA ASP A 85 7.56 -33.56 8.03
C ASP A 85 7.26 -33.73 9.53
N LYS A 86 6.28 -34.59 9.81
CA LYS A 86 5.67 -34.78 11.13
C LYS A 86 6.64 -35.29 12.20
#